data_AF-J0WP09-F1
#
_entry.id   AF-J0WP09-F1
#
_cell.length_a   1.000
_cell.length_b   1.000
_cell.length_c   1.000
_cell.angle_alpha   90.00
_cell.angle_beta   90.00
_cell.angle_gamma   90.00
#
_symmetry.space_group_name_H-M   'P 1'
#
loop_
_entity.id
_entity.type
_entity.pdbx_description
1 polymer ?
#
loop_
_entity_poly.entity_id
_entity_poly.type
_entity_poly.pdbx_seq_one_letter_code
_entity_poly.pdbx_strand_id
1 'polypeptide(L)'
;MVDDDFDMDELEHMVQQDQQPNLRHDPIEGPKGENPFDDDNMQLFKNALAEVISQEIIPSDYGVDPTEWEDGDYPDTETILIAGRSSEIQLTLAIWWPRAVLWAQGLDVMNAVLHG
;
A
#
# COMPACT_ATOMS: atom_id res chain seq x y z
N MET A 1 -1.60 5.89 49.39
CA MET A 1 -1.03 6.33 48.09
C MET A 1 0.10 5.37 47.83
N VAL A 2 -0.12 4.43 46.90
CA VAL A 2 0.97 3.59 46.38
C VAL A 2 1.46 4.34 45.16
N ASP A 3 2.69 4.81 45.22
CA ASP A 3 3.35 5.50 44.12
C ASP A 3 3.64 4.46 43.03
N ASP A 4 2.73 4.37 42.04
CA ASP A 4 2.94 3.68 40.77
C ASP A 4 3.83 4.58 39.88
N ASP A 5 5.08 4.79 40.29
CA ASP A 5 6.13 5.15 39.34
C ASP A 5 6.49 3.85 38.61
N PHE A 6 5.69 3.52 37.59
CA PHE A 6 6.07 2.51 36.59
C PHE A 6 7.41 2.96 36.01
N ASP A 7 8.48 2.26 36.35
CA ASP A 7 9.81 2.53 35.85
C ASP A 7 9.81 2.27 34.33
N MET A 8 9.61 3.34 33.58
CA MET A 8 9.54 3.34 32.11
C MET A 8 10.80 2.71 31.52
N ASP A 9 11.93 2.87 32.21
CA ASP A 9 13.23 2.34 31.78
C ASP A 9 13.27 0.81 31.95
N GLU A 10 12.64 0.26 33.00
CA GLU A 10 12.49 -1.19 33.19
C GLU A 10 11.61 -1.81 32.09
N LEU A 11 10.53 -1.11 31.73
CA LEU A 11 9.59 -1.51 30.68
C LEU A 11 10.24 -1.48 29.29
N GLU A 12 11.00 -0.43 28.97
CA GLU A 12 11.80 -0.35 27.75
C GLU A 12 12.86 -1.44 27.69
N HIS A 13 13.54 -1.72 28.80
CA HIS A 13 14.58 -2.75 28.85
C HIS A 13 14.00 -4.16 28.63
N MET A 14 12.82 -4.45 29.19
CA MET A 14 12.10 -5.70 28.94
C MET A 14 11.68 -5.85 27.48
N VAL A 15 11.13 -4.80 26.86
CA VAL A 15 10.74 -4.81 25.43
C VAL A 15 11.95 -5.00 24.52
N GLN A 16 13.07 -4.33 24.82
CA GLN A 16 14.30 -4.48 24.04
C GLN A 16 14.87 -5.90 24.16
N GLN A 17 14.88 -6.50 25.36
CA GLN A 17 15.34 -7.87 25.55
C GLN A 17 14.48 -8.90 24.81
N ASP A 18 13.16 -8.73 24.79
CA ASP A 18 12.24 -9.64 24.08
C ASP A 18 12.37 -9.53 22.55
N GLN A 19 12.79 -8.38 22.02
CA GLN A 19 13.00 -8.19 20.58
C GLN A 19 14.39 -8.63 20.08
N GLN A 20 15.41 -8.62 20.94
CA GLN A 20 16.78 -9.05 20.59
C GLN A 20 16.89 -10.42 19.91
N PRO A 21 16.21 -11.50 20.36
CA PRO A 21 16.31 -12.81 19.69
C PRO A 21 15.63 -12.88 18.31
N ASN A 22 14.76 -11.92 17.99
CA ASN A 22 14.05 -11.82 16.71
C ASN A 22 14.79 -10.95 15.67
N LEU A 23 15.76 -10.15 16.09
CA LEU A 23 16.63 -9.34 15.22
C LEU A 23 17.87 -10.13 14.83
N ARG A 24 17.71 -11.16 13.97
CA ARG A 24 18.79 -12.08 13.57
C ARG A 24 19.65 -11.61 12.38
N HIS A 25 19.47 -10.39 11.90
CA HIS A 25 20.25 -9.84 10.79
C HIS A 25 20.68 -8.40 11.08
N ASP A 26 21.85 -8.01 10.57
CA ASP A 26 22.20 -6.60 10.44
C ASP A 26 21.07 -5.86 9.71
N PRO A 27 20.76 -4.60 10.06
CA PRO A 27 19.76 -3.81 9.34
C PRO A 27 20.05 -3.84 7.85
N ILE A 28 19.09 -4.33 7.07
CA ILE A 28 19.17 -4.25 5.60
C ILE A 28 19.15 -2.76 5.25
N GLU A 29 20.10 -2.30 4.44
CA GLU A 29 20.05 -0.94 3.90
C GLU A 29 18.70 -0.77 3.19
N GLY A 30 17.86 0.11 3.74
CA GLY A 30 16.58 0.42 3.16
C GLY A 30 16.75 0.94 1.73
N PRO A 31 15.73 0.81 0.88
CA PRO A 31 15.73 1.49 -0.41
C PRO A 31 16.07 2.96 -0.18
N LYS A 32 17.03 3.49 -0.95
CA LYS A 32 17.30 4.93 -0.94
C LYS A 32 15.98 5.62 -1.27
N GLY A 33 15.49 6.46 -0.36
CA GLY A 33 14.19 7.14 -0.48
C GLY A 33 14.18 8.24 -1.54
N GLU A 34 14.87 8.03 -2.66
CA GLU A 34 14.89 8.94 -3.78
C GLU A 34 13.53 8.85 -4.47
N ASN A 35 12.84 9.99 -4.50
CA ASN A 35 11.61 10.16 -5.26
C ASN A 35 11.91 9.82 -6.73
N PRO A 36 11.14 8.94 -7.38
CA PRO A 36 11.38 8.58 -8.77
C PRO A 36 11.21 9.77 -9.74
N PHE A 37 10.56 10.85 -9.30
CA PHE A 37 10.38 12.07 -10.07
C PHE A 37 11.34 13.18 -9.62
N ASP A 38 11.92 13.88 -10.60
CA ASP A 38 12.39 15.26 -10.41
C ASP A 38 11.21 16.24 -10.32
N ASP A 39 11.50 17.52 -10.04
CA ASP A 39 10.46 18.54 -9.82
C ASP A 39 9.54 18.74 -11.05
N ASP A 40 10.10 18.68 -12.27
CA ASP A 40 9.34 18.87 -13.51
C ASP A 40 8.43 17.67 -13.78
N ASN A 41 8.97 16.45 -13.66
CA ASN A 41 8.24 15.20 -13.83
C ASN A 41 7.17 15.02 -12.74
N MET A 42 7.42 15.51 -11.53
CA MET A 42 6.43 15.50 -10.45
C MET A 42 5.22 16.38 -10.79
N GLN A 43 5.44 17.55 -11.40
CA GLN A 43 4.32 18.40 -11.84
C GLN A 43 3.59 17.80 -13.04
N LEU A 44 4.31 17.22 -13.99
CA LEU A 44 3.71 16.51 -15.11
C LEU A 44 2.82 15.36 -14.62
N PHE A 45 3.33 14.52 -13.70
CA PHE A 45 2.60 13.43 -13.07
C PHE A 45 1.30 13.91 -12.42
N LYS A 46 1.37 14.96 -11.59
CA LYS A 46 0.19 15.51 -10.89
C LYS A 46 -0.87 16.02 -11.86
N ASN A 47 -0.46 16.74 -12.91
CA ASN A 47 -1.38 17.30 -13.89
C ASN A 47 -2.04 16.19 -14.72
N ALA A 48 -1.25 15.24 -15.22
CA ALA A 48 -1.75 14.11 -15.99
C ALA A 48 -2.67 13.21 -15.15
N LEU A 49 -2.31 12.91 -13.91
CA LEU A 49 -3.15 12.14 -13.01
C LEU A 49 -4.48 12.84 -12.72
N ALA A 50 -4.46 14.16 -12.48
CA ALA A 50 -5.69 14.92 -12.28
C ALA A 50 -6.61 14.87 -13.51
N GLU A 51 -6.04 14.92 -14.72
CA GLU A 51 -6.78 14.80 -15.97
C GLU A 51 -7.40 13.40 -16.12
N VAL A 52 -6.61 12.34 -15.92
CA VAL A 52 -7.05 10.94 -15.98
C VAL A 52 -8.19 10.66 -14.99
N ILE A 53 -8.06 11.14 -13.74
CA ILE A 53 -9.11 11.02 -12.72
C ILE A 53 -10.38 11.75 -13.18
N SER A 54 -10.24 12.98 -13.69
CA SER A 54 -11.39 13.81 -14.09
C SER A 54 -12.16 13.25 -15.29
N GLN A 55 -11.48 12.49 -16.15
CA GLN A 55 -12.06 11.82 -17.30
C GLN A 55 -12.58 10.42 -16.99
N GLU A 56 -12.45 9.96 -15.72
CA GLU A 56 -12.84 8.62 -15.28
C GLU A 56 -12.23 7.51 -16.13
N ILE A 57 -11.00 7.71 -16.62
CA ILE A 57 -10.29 6.73 -17.44
C ILE A 57 -9.94 5.53 -16.57
N ILE A 58 -10.33 4.33 -17.00
CA ILE A 58 -9.97 3.07 -16.34
C ILE A 58 -8.79 2.46 -17.12
N PRO A 59 -7.60 2.34 -16.52
CA PRO A 59 -6.45 1.72 -17.18
C PRO A 59 -6.64 0.21 -17.38
N SER A 60 -6.19 -0.30 -18.52
CA SER A 60 -6.13 -1.73 -18.82
C SER A 60 -4.81 -2.34 -18.34
N ASP A 61 -4.75 -3.66 -18.23
CA ASP A 61 -3.62 -4.47 -17.77
C ASP A 61 -3.30 -4.35 -16.27
N TYR A 62 -4.28 -3.88 -15.47
CA TYR A 62 -4.17 -3.69 -14.02
C TYR A 62 -5.19 -4.49 -13.21
N GLY A 63 -6.06 -5.26 -13.86
CA GLY A 63 -7.11 -6.06 -13.21
C GLY A 63 -8.29 -5.23 -12.68
N VAL A 64 -8.41 -3.98 -13.11
CA VAL A 64 -9.48 -3.04 -12.68
C VAL A 64 -10.48 -2.74 -13.79
N ASP A 65 -10.13 -3.04 -15.04
CA ASP A 65 -11.03 -2.93 -16.18
C ASP A 65 -11.99 -4.14 -16.18
N PRO A 66 -13.32 -3.93 -16.24
CA PRO A 66 -14.30 -5.02 -16.29
C PRO A 66 -14.08 -6.06 -17.39
N THR A 67 -13.37 -5.70 -18.46
CA THR A 67 -13.02 -6.62 -19.55
C THR A 67 -11.95 -7.65 -19.17
N GLU A 68 -11.25 -7.44 -18.06
CA GLU A 68 -10.19 -8.30 -17.55
C GLU A 68 -10.70 -9.36 -16.56
N TRP A 69 -11.95 -9.24 -16.11
CA TRP A 69 -12.49 -10.08 -15.04
C TRP A 69 -12.98 -11.43 -15.59
N GLU A 70 -12.35 -12.52 -15.15
CA GLU A 70 -12.63 -13.87 -15.63
C GLU A 70 -14.08 -14.32 -15.37
N ASP A 71 -14.64 -13.93 -14.21
CA ASP A 71 -16.02 -14.28 -13.80
C ASP A 71 -17.03 -13.14 -14.03
N GLY A 72 -16.60 -12.05 -14.68
CA GLY A 72 -17.44 -10.89 -14.98
C GLY A 72 -17.68 -9.92 -13.82
N ASP A 73 -17.14 -10.22 -12.64
CA ASP A 73 -17.22 -9.38 -11.44
C ASP A 73 -15.82 -9.13 -10.86
N TYR A 74 -15.64 -7.96 -10.23
CA TYR A 74 -14.43 -7.65 -9.48
C TYR A 74 -14.37 -8.53 -8.23
N PRO A 75 -13.18 -9.02 -7.80
CA PRO A 75 -13.04 -9.86 -6.62
C PRO A 75 -13.71 -9.24 -5.38
N ASP A 76 -14.69 -9.94 -4.82
CA ASP A 76 -15.53 -9.47 -3.71
C ASP A 76 -15.08 -10.05 -2.36
N THR A 77 -14.09 -10.94 -2.36
CA THR A 77 -13.56 -11.60 -1.17
C THR A 77 -12.07 -11.86 -1.30
N GLU A 78 -11.36 -11.83 -0.16
CA GLU A 78 -9.96 -12.23 -0.08
C GLU A 78 -9.74 -13.05 1.20
N THR A 79 -8.92 -14.10 1.12
CA THR A 79 -8.53 -14.89 2.28
C THR A 79 -7.16 -14.45 2.78
N ILE A 80 -7.12 -13.92 4.00
CA ILE A 80 -5.88 -13.51 4.66
C ILE A 80 -5.57 -14.41 5.86
N LEU A 81 -4.29 -14.52 6.21
CA LEU A 81 -3.84 -15.25 7.38
C LEU A 81 -3.68 -14.30 8.58
N ILE A 82 -4.49 -14.50 9.61
CA ILE A 82 -4.41 -13.76 10.87
C ILE A 82 -3.95 -14.74 11.95
N ALA A 83 -2.72 -14.56 12.45
CA ALA A 83 -2.12 -15.41 13.47
C ALA A 83 -2.21 -16.93 13.15
N GLY A 84 -1.96 -17.29 11.88
CA GLY A 84 -2.00 -18.68 11.41
C GLY A 84 -3.39 -19.25 11.16
N ARG A 85 -4.45 -18.44 11.24
CA ARG A 85 -5.82 -18.82 10.86
C ARG A 85 -6.24 -18.10 9.60
N SER A 86 -6.84 -18.81 8.65
CA SER A 86 -7.46 -18.21 7.47
C SER A 86 -8.73 -17.46 7.89
N SER A 87 -8.86 -16.23 7.43
CA SER A 87 -10.06 -15.41 7.59
C SER A 87 -10.40 -14.80 6.24
N GLU A 88 -11.67 -14.95 5.84
CA GLU A 88 -12.19 -14.32 4.64
C GLU A 88 -12.65 -12.90 4.96
N ILE A 89 -12.16 -11.93 4.20
CA ILE A 89 -12.57 -10.53 4.25
C ILE A 89 -13.40 -10.21 3.03
N GLN A 90 -14.44 -9.39 3.23
CA GLN A 90 -15.31 -8.92 2.16
C GLN A 90 -14.71 -7.66 1.55
N LEU A 91 -14.51 -7.69 0.23
CA LEU A 91 -14.03 -6.60 -0.60
C LEU A 91 -15.20 -5.94 -1.33
N THR A 92 -16.02 -5.20 -0.58
CA THR A 92 -17.15 -4.47 -1.16
C THR A 92 -16.74 -3.62 -2.37
N LEU A 93 -17.28 -3.95 -3.55
CA LEU A 93 -17.01 -3.28 -4.82
C LEU A 93 -17.05 -1.75 -4.70
N ALA A 94 -18.10 -1.21 -4.11
CA ALA A 94 -18.31 0.23 -3.96
C ALA A 94 -17.22 0.97 -3.15
N ILE A 95 -16.40 0.25 -2.39
CA ILE A 95 -15.29 0.80 -1.60
C ILE A 95 -13.95 0.49 -2.26
N TRP A 96 -13.74 -0.77 -2.65
CA TRP A 96 -12.42 -1.23 -3.07
C TRP A 96 -12.13 -0.96 -4.53
N TRP A 97 -13.11 -1.14 -5.43
CA TRP A 97 -12.88 -0.91 -6.85
C TRP A 97 -12.51 0.55 -7.17
N PRO A 98 -13.20 1.58 -6.64
CA PRO A 98 -12.78 2.97 -6.88
C PRO A 98 -11.35 3.26 -6.39
N ARG A 99 -10.92 2.61 -5.30
CA ARG A 99 -9.55 2.77 -4.77
C ARG A 99 -8.52 2.06 -5.65
N ALA A 100 -8.85 0.87 -6.14
CA ALA A 100 -8.02 0.11 -7.06
C ALA A 100 -7.85 0.85 -8.39
N VAL A 101 -8.94 1.42 -8.94
CA VAL A 101 -8.89 2.27 -10.13
C VAL A 101 -7.97 3.47 -9.90
N LEU A 102 -8.13 4.20 -8.78
CA LEU A 102 -7.28 5.35 -8.48
C LEU A 102 -5.79 4.97 -8.37
N TRP A 103 -5.52 3.82 -7.76
CA TRP A 103 -4.16 3.29 -7.69
C TRP A 103 -3.61 2.94 -9.08
N ALA A 104 -4.39 2.25 -9.91
CA ALA A 104 -4.01 1.89 -11.27
C ALA A 104 -3.76 3.13 -12.13
N GLN A 105 -4.62 4.16 -12.05
CA GLN A 105 -4.44 5.45 -12.72
C GLN A 105 -3.11 6.10 -12.33
N GLY A 106 -2.79 6.10 -11.02
CA GLY A 106 -1.51 6.62 -10.54
C GLY A 106 -0.32 5.83 -11.09
N LEU A 107 -0.40 4.50 -11.08
CA LEU A 107 0.68 3.64 -11.55
C LEU A 107 0.90 3.76 -13.07
N ASP A 108 -0.18 3.81 -13.86
CA ASP A 108 -0.13 3.97 -15.31
C ASP A 108 0.49 5.31 -15.71
N VAL A 109 0.03 6.42 -15.10
CA VAL A 109 0.61 7.75 -15.33
C VAL A 109 2.07 7.81 -14.88
N MET A 110 2.41 7.20 -13.74
CA MET A 110 3.81 7.13 -13.28
C MET A 110 4.68 6.40 -14.30
N ASN A 111 4.23 5.24 -14.81
CA ASN A 111 4.96 4.48 -15.83
C ASN A 111 5.13 5.30 -17.12
N ALA A 112 4.09 5.99 -17.57
CA ALA A 112 4.14 6.85 -18.74
C ALA A 112 5.12 8.03 -18.57
N VAL A 113 5.20 8.62 -17.37
CA VAL A 113 6.14 9.73 -17.10
C VAL A 113 7.59 9.24 -16.98
N LEU A 114 7.83 8.09 -16.34
CA LEU A 114 9.18 7.59 -16.09
C LEU A 114 9.79 6.81 -17.27
N HIS A 115 8.96 6.27 -18.16
CA HIS A 115 9.38 5.35 -19.23
C HIS A 115 8.84 5.70 -20.62
N GLY A 116 8.04 6.77 -20.75
CA GLY A 116 7.48 7.27 -22.01
C GLY A 116 8.43 8.09 -22.86
#